data_AF-A0A2T4VXE3-F1
#
_entry.id   AF-A0A2T4VXE3-F1
#
_cell.length_a   1.000
_cell.length_b   1.000
_cell.length_c   1.000
_cell.angle_alpha   90.00
_cell.angle_beta   90.00
_cell.angle_gamma   90.00
#
_symmetry.space_group_name_H-M   'P 1'
#
loop_
_entity.id
_entity.type
_entity.pdbx_description
1 polymer ?
#
loop_
_entity_poly.entity_id
_entity_poly.type
_entity_poly.pdbx_seq_one_letter_code
_entity_poly.pdbx_strand_id
1 'polypeptide(L)'
;MNVETIEQAIKTRDTTTLLQFQKLITNGLSQILQDKPQIGPATITPPKTDTSGLKKRVTNLALSFIERGGKEGKVKFLNEIIVPTLGEPKTFADCTIEDLDKLETRLLELEDA
;
A
#
# COMPACT_ATOMS: atom_id res chain seq x y z
N MET A 1 0.13 24.29 10.44
CA MET A 1 0.27 25.09 9.19
C MET A 1 -1.03 24.95 8.41
N ASN A 2 -1.63 26.04 7.95
CA ASN A 2 -2.92 26.01 7.22
C ASN A 2 -2.70 26.24 5.71
N VAL A 3 -3.74 25.99 4.91
CA VAL A 3 -3.70 26.09 3.45
C VAL A 3 -3.39 27.50 2.98
N GLU A 4 -4.00 28.52 3.60
CA GLU A 4 -3.75 29.92 3.26
C GLU A 4 -2.28 30.32 3.42
N THR A 5 -1.59 29.83 4.45
CA THR A 5 -0.15 30.08 4.65
C THR A 5 0.69 29.44 3.54
N ILE A 6 0.32 28.24 3.08
CA ILE A 6 1.01 27.54 1.99
C ILE A 6 0.79 28.28 0.67
N GLU A 7 -0.45 28.67 0.37
CA GLU A 7 -0.78 29.43 -0.84
C GLU A 7 -0.02 30.74 -0.90
N GLN A 8 0.06 31.44 0.23
CA GLN A 8 0.81 32.68 0.31
C GLN A 8 2.32 32.43 0.10
N ALA A 9 2.88 31.39 0.72
CA ALA A 9 4.28 31.01 0.54
C ALA A 9 4.61 30.62 -0.92
N ILE A 10 3.69 30.01 -1.66
CA ILE A 10 3.83 29.73 -3.10
C ILE A 10 3.85 31.05 -3.88
N LYS A 11 2.88 31.93 -3.62
CA LYS A 11 2.76 33.23 -4.32
C LYS A 11 4.00 34.10 -4.11
N THR A 12 4.54 34.13 -2.90
CA THR A 12 5.70 34.94 -2.53
C THR A 12 7.04 34.23 -2.76
N ARG A 13 7.02 32.97 -3.21
CA ARG A 13 8.23 32.11 -3.35
C ARG A 13 9.05 32.05 -2.06
N ASP A 14 8.37 32.01 -0.91
CA ASP A 14 9.01 31.85 0.38
C ASP A 14 9.49 30.41 0.56
N THR A 15 10.71 30.16 0.11
CA THR A 15 11.36 28.85 0.16
C THR A 15 11.48 28.31 1.57
N THR A 16 11.62 29.17 2.59
CA THR A 16 11.77 28.74 3.98
C THR A 16 10.51 28.08 4.48
N THR A 17 9.36 28.73 4.26
CA THR A 17 8.05 28.22 4.64
C THR A 17 7.68 26.96 3.84
N LEU A 18 8.03 26.91 2.55
CA LEU A 18 7.83 25.72 1.72
C LEU A 18 8.69 24.52 2.16
N LEU A 19 9.95 24.75 2.56
CA LEU A 19 10.82 23.72 3.12
C LEU A 19 10.30 23.18 4.45
N GLN A 20 9.76 24.04 5.31
CA GLN A 20 9.12 23.61 6.55
C GLN A 20 7.90 22.75 6.29
N PHE A 21 7.06 23.13 5.33
CA PHE A 21 5.91 22.32 4.90
C PHE A 21 6.34 20.94 4.39
N GLN A 22 7.34 20.90 3.51
CA GLN A 22 7.90 19.65 3.00
C GLN A 22 8.39 18.75 4.14
N LYS A 23 9.13 19.29 5.10
CA LYS A 23 9.64 18.52 6.25
C LYS A 23 8.52 17.94 7.11
N LEU A 24 7.43 18.69 7.32
CA LEU A 24 6.26 18.21 8.05
C LEU A 24 5.59 17.03 7.33
N ILE A 25 5.40 17.13 6.01
CA ILE A 25 4.84 16.03 5.21
C ILE A 25 5.76 14.80 5.29
N THR A 26 7.07 14.96 5.05
CA THR A 26 8.03 13.85 5.09
C THR A 26 8.06 13.16 6.45
N ASN A 27 8.01 13.93 7.54
CA ASN A 27 7.99 13.38 8.90
C ASN A 27 6.67 12.69 9.24
N GLY A 28 5.54 13.24 8.79
CA GLY A 28 4.23 12.60 8.95
C GLY A 28 4.14 11.28 8.19
N LEU A 29 4.58 11.26 6.93
CA LEU A 29 4.63 10.05 6.11
C LEU A 29 5.60 9.01 6.67
N SER A 30 6.76 9.44 7.16
CA SER A 30 7.72 8.54 7.82
C SER A 30 7.14 7.90 9.07
N GLN A 31 6.39 8.65 9.89
CA GLN A 31 5.70 8.08 11.06
C GLN A 31 4.62 7.07 10.65
N ILE A 32 3.83 7.36 9.61
CA ILE A 32 2.84 6.40 9.07
C ILE A 32 3.52 5.11 8.59
N LEU A 33 4.71 5.21 7.99
CA LEU A 33 5.49 4.05 7.55
C LEU A 33 6.13 3.27 8.72
N GLN A 34 6.48 3.95 9.82
CA GLN A 34 7.02 3.34 11.04
C GLN A 34 5.94 2.72 11.93
N ASP A 35 4.71 3.25 11.90
CA ASP A 35 3.53 2.68 12.57
C ASP A 35 3.01 1.41 11.86
N LYS A 36 3.64 1.02 10.74
CA LYS A 36 3.45 -0.31 10.16
C LYS A 36 3.95 -1.33 11.18
N PRO A 37 3.12 -2.29 11.65
CA PRO A 37 3.54 -3.28 12.62
C PRO A 37 4.80 -3.98 12.13
N GLN A 38 5.88 -3.97 12.93
CA GLN A 38 7.04 -4.81 12.68
C GLN A 38 6.57 -6.27 12.66
N ILE A 39 6.47 -6.85 11.47
CA ILE A 39 6.29 -8.28 11.30
C ILE A 39 7.68 -8.89 11.54
N GLY A 40 7.98 -9.17 12.81
CA GLY A 40 8.97 -10.19 13.14
C GLY A 40 8.51 -11.54 12.57
N PRO A 41 9.42 -12.51 12.39
CA PRO A 41 9.09 -13.78 11.74
C PRO A 41 8.08 -14.53 12.61
N ALA A 42 6.80 -14.47 12.23
CA ALA A 42 5.71 -15.08 12.98
C ALA A 42 5.25 -16.34 12.24
N THR A 43 5.51 -17.44 12.94
CA THR A 43 5.06 -18.81 12.77
C THR A 43 3.64 -18.92 12.21
N ILE A 44 3.48 -19.83 11.27
CA ILE A 44 2.27 -20.12 10.53
C ILE A 44 1.28 -20.85 11.46
N THR A 45 0.17 -20.21 11.80
CA THR A 45 -1.02 -20.91 12.32
C THR A 45 -2.28 -20.19 11.82
N PRO A 46 -3.16 -20.84 11.04
CA PRO A 46 -4.44 -20.26 10.67
C PRO A 46 -5.47 -20.57 11.77
N PRO A 47 -6.35 -19.62 12.13
CA PRO A 47 -7.76 -19.87 11.81
C PRO A 47 -8.62 -18.64 11.47
N LYS A 48 -9.62 -18.93 10.62
CA LYS A 48 -11.00 -18.42 10.50
C LYS A 48 -11.32 -16.93 10.70
N THR A 49 -11.77 -16.34 9.59
CA THR A 49 -12.85 -15.32 9.52
C THR A 49 -12.58 -14.00 10.22
N ASP A 50 -11.41 -13.43 9.99
CA ASP A 50 -11.16 -12.01 10.22
C ASP A 50 -10.95 -11.32 8.87
N THR A 51 -11.80 -10.38 8.51
CA THR A 51 -11.59 -9.48 7.36
C THR A 51 -10.25 -8.73 7.47
N SER A 52 -9.83 -8.45 8.71
CA SER A 52 -8.49 -7.95 9.05
C SER A 52 -7.38 -8.95 8.72
N GLY A 53 -7.62 -10.24 8.96
CA GLY A 53 -6.70 -11.32 8.62
C GLY A 53 -6.56 -11.51 7.11
N LEU A 54 -7.68 -11.54 6.36
CA LEU A 54 -7.68 -11.65 4.89
C LEU A 54 -6.89 -10.49 4.26
N LYS A 55 -7.21 -9.25 4.66
CA LYS A 55 -6.51 -8.07 4.14
C LYS A 55 -5.01 -8.15 4.40
N LYS A 56 -4.60 -8.61 5.59
CA LYS A 56 -3.19 -8.77 5.96
C LYS A 56 -2.50 -9.84 5.11
N ARG A 57 -3.14 -10.99 4.89
CA ARG A 57 -2.59 -12.07 4.05
C ARG A 57 -2.41 -11.62 2.61
N VAL A 58 -3.45 -11.06 1.99
CA VAL A 58 -3.37 -10.54 0.61
C VAL A 58 -2.30 -9.45 0.49
N THR A 59 -2.21 -8.55 1.48
CA THR A 59 -1.18 -7.49 1.49
C THR A 59 0.22 -8.08 1.52
N ASN A 60 0.46 -9.11 2.35
CA ASN A 60 1.76 -9.76 2.42
C ASN A 60 2.11 -10.46 1.10
N LEU A 61 1.18 -11.23 0.53
CA LEU A 61 1.34 -11.89 -0.76
C LEU A 61 1.65 -10.88 -1.88
N ALA A 62 0.91 -9.78 -1.92
CA ALA A 62 1.11 -8.70 -2.88
C ALA A 62 2.49 -8.04 -2.72
N LEU A 63 2.93 -7.78 -1.49
CA LEU A 63 4.26 -7.23 -1.22
C LEU A 63 5.35 -8.18 -1.70
N SER A 64 5.24 -9.47 -1.39
CA SER A 64 6.20 -10.48 -1.84
C SER A 64 6.24 -10.61 -3.37
N PHE A 65 5.10 -10.47 -4.06
CA PHE A 65 5.07 -10.42 -5.53
C PHE A 65 5.76 -9.16 -6.07
N ILE A 66 5.46 -7.99 -5.50
CA ILE A 66 6.04 -6.71 -5.91
C ILE A 66 7.57 -6.72 -5.69
N GLU A 67 8.04 -7.25 -4.56
CA GLU A 67 9.47 -7.36 -4.27
C GLU A 67 10.18 -8.28 -5.27
N ARG A 68 9.58 -9.44 -5.61
CA ARG A 68 10.08 -10.32 -6.68
C ARG A 68 10.16 -9.62 -8.04
N GLY A 69 9.20 -8.74 -8.33
CA GLY A 69 9.14 -7.96 -9.58
C GLY A 69 10.12 -6.78 -9.65
N GLY A 70 10.87 -6.47 -8.58
CA GLY A 70 11.86 -5.39 -8.56
C GLY A 70 11.27 -4.01 -8.84
N LYS A 71 11.98 -3.18 -9.64
CA LYS A 71 11.58 -1.78 -9.92
C LYS A 71 10.20 -1.66 -10.59
N GLU A 72 9.78 -2.68 -11.32
CA GLU A 72 8.51 -2.71 -12.04
C GLU A 72 7.42 -3.50 -11.29
N GLY A 73 7.73 -4.08 -10.13
CA GLY A 73 6.84 -4.99 -9.41
C GLY A 73 5.46 -4.40 -9.10
N LYS A 74 5.38 -3.09 -8.81
CA LYS A 74 4.10 -2.40 -8.60
C LYS A 74 3.26 -2.31 -9.87
N VAL A 75 3.88 -2.01 -11.01
CA VAL A 75 3.20 -1.91 -12.31
C VAL A 75 2.76 -3.29 -12.77
N LYS A 76 3.63 -4.30 -12.61
CA LYS A 76 3.29 -5.71 -12.88
C LYS A 76 2.16 -6.20 -11.99
N PHE A 77 2.19 -5.90 -10.69
CA PHE A 77 1.12 -6.27 -9.78
C PHE A 77 -0.24 -5.67 -10.21
N LEU A 78 -0.25 -4.40 -10.62
CA LEU A 78 -1.48 -3.78 -11.12
C LEU A 78 -1.98 -4.46 -12.41
N ASN A 79 -1.11 -4.65 -13.39
CA ASN A 79 -1.50 -5.13 -14.73
C ASN A 79 -1.70 -6.65 -14.82
N GLU A 80 -0.97 -7.43 -14.03
CA GLU A 80 -0.95 -8.90 -14.11
C GLU A 80 -1.78 -9.56 -13.00
N ILE A 81 -2.07 -8.84 -11.91
CA ILE A 81 -2.86 -9.37 -10.79
C ILE A 81 -4.20 -8.62 -10.68
N ILE A 82 -4.16 -7.31 -10.41
CA ILE A 82 -5.37 -6.54 -10.05
C ILE A 82 -6.35 -6.48 -11.23
N VAL A 83 -5.92 -5.94 -12.37
CA VAL A 83 -6.78 -5.77 -13.56
C VAL A 83 -7.38 -7.09 -14.06
N PRO A 84 -6.62 -8.20 -14.23
CA PRO A 84 -7.21 -9.45 -14.72
C PRO A 84 -8.10 -10.15 -13.68
N THR A 85 -7.86 -9.96 -12.38
CA THR A 85 -8.66 -10.62 -11.33
C THR A 85 -9.94 -9.86 -11.02
N LEU A 86 -9.88 -8.53 -11.02
CA LEU A 86 -11.00 -7.67 -10.64
C LEU A 86 -11.72 -7.04 -11.84
N GLY A 87 -11.14 -7.11 -13.04
CA GLY A 87 -11.66 -6.52 -14.28
C GLY A 87 -11.41 -5.01 -14.42
N GLU A 88 -10.96 -4.35 -13.34
CA GLU A 88 -10.70 -2.91 -13.30
C GLU A 88 -9.49 -2.58 -12.41
N PRO A 89 -8.79 -1.46 -12.67
CA PRO A 89 -7.73 -1.00 -11.78
C PRO A 89 -8.33 -0.49 -10.46
N LYS A 90 -8.13 -1.24 -9.38
CA LYS A 90 -8.61 -0.92 -8.03
C LYS A 90 -7.48 -0.81 -7.03
N THR A 91 -7.65 0.04 -6.01
CA THR A 91 -6.72 0.09 -4.87
C THR A 91 -7.20 -0.84 -3.74
N PHE A 92 -6.30 -1.23 -2.83
CA PHE A 92 -6.65 -2.02 -1.65
C PHE A 92 -7.65 -1.32 -0.70
N ALA A 93 -7.84 0.00 -0.81
CA ALA A 93 -8.85 0.73 -0.05
C ALA A 93 -10.25 0.54 -0.64
N ASP A 94 -10.34 0.34 -1.95
CA ASP A 94 -11.59 0.19 -2.70
C ASP A 94 -11.99 -1.27 -2.93
N CYS A 95 -11.14 -2.22 -2.54
CA CYS A 95 -11.41 -3.65 -2.63
C CYS A 95 -12.41 -4.09 -1.55
N THR A 96 -13.46 -4.77 -1.98
CA THR A 96 -14.38 -5.48 -1.09
C THR A 96 -13.73 -6.76 -0.53
N ILE A 97 -14.39 -7.40 0.43
CA ILE A 97 -13.92 -8.69 0.98
C ILE A 97 -13.85 -9.76 -0.12
N GLU A 98 -14.82 -9.78 -1.04
CA GLU A 98 -14.85 -10.70 -2.18
C GLU A 98 -13.72 -10.40 -3.18
N ASP A 99 -13.39 -9.13 -3.40
CA ASP A 99 -12.24 -8.73 -4.23
C ASP A 99 -10.94 -9.24 -3.60
N LEU A 100 -10.79 -9.10 -2.27
CA LEU A 100 -9.61 -9.58 -1.55
C LEU A 100 -9.48 -11.11 -1.58
N ASP A 101 -10.59 -11.84 -1.51
CA ASP A 101 -10.61 -13.31 -1.58
C ASP A 101 -10.16 -13.83 -2.96
N LYS A 102 -10.63 -13.18 -4.03
CA LYS A 102 -10.17 -13.47 -5.40
C LYS A 102 -8.68 -13.18 -5.57
N LEU A 103 -8.20 -12.06 -5.02
CA LEU A 103 -6.78 -11.70 -5.06
C LEU A 103 -5.92 -12.65 -4.24
N GLU A 104 -6.39 -13.11 -3.07
CA GLU A 104 -5.70 -14.13 -2.27
C GLU A 104 -5.50 -15.40 -3.09
N THR A 105 -6.58 -15.91 -3.68
CA THR A 105 -6.55 -17.13 -4.51
C THR A 105 -5.57 -16.97 -5.65
N ARG A 106 -5.65 -15.86 -6.39
CA ARG A 106 -4.77 -15.63 -7.55
C ARG A 106 -3.30 -15.52 -7.17
N LEU A 107 -3.00 -14.90 -6.03
CA LEU A 107 -1.62 -14.74 -5.58
C LEU A 107 -1.02 -16.04 -5.07
N LEU A 108 -1.83 -16.89 -4.42
CA LEU A 108 -1.41 -18.23 -4.00
C LEU A 108 -1.10 -19.13 -5.21
N GLU A 109 -1.93 -19.11 -6.26
CA GLU A 109 -1.65 -19.84 -7.51
C GLU A 109 -0.31 -19.47 -8.15
N LEU A 110 0.14 -18.22 -7.98
CA LEU A 110 1.39 -17.70 -8.52
C LEU A 110 2.59 -17.88 -7.58
N GLU A 111 2.37 -18.31 -6.33
CA GLU A 111 3.44 -18.75 -5.44
C GLU A 111 3.78 -20.23 -5.61
N ASP A 112 2.78 -21.06 -5.96
CA ASP A 112 2.97 -22.50 -6.21
C ASP A 112 3.50 -22.83 -7.63
N ALA A 113 3.59 -21.84 -8.53
CA ALA A 113 4.05 -21.97 -9.92
C ALA A 113 5.51 -21.54 -10.11
#